data_AF-A0A7X8WTR3-F1
#
_entry.id   AF-A0A7X8WTR3-F1
#
_cell.length_a   1.000
_cell.length_b   1.000
_cell.length_c   1.000
_cell.angle_alpha   90.00
_cell.angle_beta   90.00
_cell.angle_gamma   90.00
#
_symmetry.space_group_name_H-M   'P 1'
#
loop_
_entity.id
_entity.type
_entity.pdbx_description
1 polymer ?
#
loop_
_entity_poly.entity_id
_entity_poly.type
_entity_poly.pdbx_seq_one_letter_code
_entity_poly.pdbx_strand_id
1 'polypeptide(L)'
;MSREESTRLVLKNARLLLPDFTLSGLHTAVIKGGRICDVFAEEGALTLDEKTDSVDVLDLKGNLLIPGFTDRHTHVAQQMLHGRTSEQYPMVWRRILVPFESALEPEDMCVSASLAIAEMLSAGITHFADSGGPHMEQVASVVESSGIRAT
;
A
#
# COMPACT_ATOMS: atom_id res chain seq x y z
N MET A 1 23.81 -10.51 -9.54
CA MET A 1 23.19 -9.36 -8.86
C MET A 1 22.10 -8.85 -9.78
N SER A 2 20.83 -8.98 -9.38
CA SER A 2 19.73 -8.46 -10.18
C SER A 2 19.80 -6.93 -10.19
N ARG A 3 19.39 -6.33 -11.30
CA ARG A 3 19.49 -4.88 -11.56
C ARG A 3 18.77 -4.02 -10.50
N GLU A 4 17.81 -4.61 -9.77
CA GLU A 4 17.00 -3.97 -8.72
C GLU A 4 17.75 -3.71 -7.40
N GLU A 5 18.76 -4.51 -7.04
CA GLU A 5 19.54 -4.30 -5.82
C GLU A 5 20.50 -3.09 -5.92
N SER A 6 20.75 -2.61 -7.14
CA SER A 6 21.66 -1.49 -7.43
C SER A 6 20.96 -0.14 -7.50
N THR A 7 19.62 -0.11 -7.53
CA THR A 7 18.87 1.15 -7.66
C THR A 7 18.66 1.80 -6.30
N ARG A 8 19.02 3.08 -6.18
CA ARG A 8 18.68 3.93 -5.03
C ARG A 8 17.57 4.89 -5.41
N LEU A 9 16.54 4.97 -4.58
CA LEU A 9 15.52 6.02 -4.65
C LEU A 9 15.84 7.08 -3.57
N VAL A 10 15.97 8.33 -3.97
CA VAL A 10 16.28 9.47 -3.10
C VAL A 10 15.08 10.42 -3.11
N LEU A 11 14.45 10.58 -1.95
CA LEU A 11 13.29 11.45 -1.76
C LEU A 11 13.76 12.74 -1.08
N LYS A 12 13.89 13.85 -1.83
CA LYS A 12 14.40 15.13 -1.33
C LYS A 12 13.29 16.07 -0.86
N ASN A 13 13.65 17.00 0.02
CA ASN A 13 12.83 18.15 0.44
C ASN A 13 11.43 17.77 0.98
N ALA A 14 11.30 16.57 1.55
CA ALA A 14 10.06 16.16 2.19
C ALA A 14 9.97 16.77 3.59
N ARG A 15 8.75 17.12 4.02
CA ARG A 15 8.47 17.23 5.45
C ARG A 15 8.08 15.86 5.98
N LEU A 16 8.40 15.57 7.23
CA LEU A 16 8.02 14.36 7.93
C LEU A 16 6.97 14.71 9.00
N LEU A 17 6.04 13.78 9.24
CA LEU A 17 5.16 13.84 10.40
C LEU A 17 5.86 13.19 11.59
N LEU A 18 6.11 13.96 12.64
CA LEU A 18 6.76 13.48 13.86
C LEU A 18 5.76 12.77 14.79
N PRO A 19 6.21 11.94 15.74
CA PRO A 19 5.33 11.22 16.66
C PRO A 19 4.41 12.09 17.51
N ASP A 20 4.77 13.36 17.72
CA ASP A 20 3.97 14.37 18.43
C ASP A 20 2.99 15.12 17.51
N PHE A 21 2.80 14.64 16.28
CA PHE A 21 1.96 15.22 15.23
C PHE A 21 2.42 16.60 14.73
N THR A 22 3.66 16.99 15.02
CA THR A 22 4.25 18.20 14.43
C THR A 22 4.95 17.89 13.11
N LEU A 23 5.16 18.93 12.31
CA LEU A 23 5.87 18.82 11.03
C LEU A 23 7.34 19.16 11.21
N SER A 24 8.22 18.31 10.67
CA SER A 24 9.65 18.58 10.63
C SER A 24 10.02 19.71 9.65
N GLY A 25 11.30 20.12 9.67
CA GLY A 25 11.95 20.81 8.55
C GLY A 25 12.09 19.91 7.31
N LEU A 26 12.81 20.39 6.28
CA LEU A 26 13.06 19.62 5.07
C LEU A 26 14.08 18.49 5.32
N HIS A 27 13.74 17.29 4.89
CA HIS A 27 14.56 16.10 5.00
C HIS A 27 14.74 15.43 3.64
N THR A 28 15.81 14.64 3.55
CA THR A 28 16.02 13.69 2.47
C THR A 28 16.00 12.27 3.02
N ALA A 29 15.29 11.36 2.35
CA ALA A 29 15.28 9.93 2.66
C ALA A 29 15.92 9.13 1.51
N VAL A 30 16.72 8.11 1.86
CA VAL A 30 17.37 7.22 0.90
C VAL A 30 16.81 5.81 1.05
N ILE A 31 16.37 5.23 -0.06
CA ILE A 31 15.82 3.88 -0.13
C ILE A 31 16.72 3.04 -1.04
N LYS A 32 17.14 1.87 -0.56
CA LYS A 32 17.90 0.86 -1.34
C LYS A 32 17.32 -0.52 -1.08
N GLY A 33 17.03 -1.27 -2.15
CA GLY A 33 16.47 -2.62 -2.05
C GLY A 33 15.18 -2.69 -1.21
N GLY A 34 14.30 -1.69 -1.35
CA GLY A 34 13.04 -1.60 -0.60
C GLY A 34 13.16 -1.24 0.89
N ARG A 35 14.36 -0.89 1.38
CA ARG A 35 14.60 -0.48 2.77
C ARG A 35 15.00 0.99 2.85
N ILE A 36 14.51 1.69 3.87
CA ILE A 36 14.99 3.03 4.22
C ILE A 36 16.37 2.85 4.85
N CYS A 37 17.40 3.40 4.22
CA CYS A 37 18.79 3.32 4.67
C CYS A 37 19.22 4.52 5.48
N ASP A 38 18.69 5.70 5.15
CA ASP A 38 19.07 6.96 5.80
C ASP A 38 17.96 8.00 5.70
N VAL A 39 17.91 8.89 6.70
CA VAL A 39 17.01 10.05 6.77
C VAL A 39 17.74 11.18 7.49
N PHE A 40 17.97 12.30 6.81
CA PHE A 40 18.71 13.44 7.37
C PHE A 40 18.13 14.78 6.92
N ALA A 41 18.32 15.82 7.74
CA ALA A 41 18.01 17.20 7.38
C ALA A 41 19.01 17.73 6.33
N GLU A 42 18.59 18.73 5.54
CA GLU A 42 19.28 19.28 4.34
C GLU A 42 20.79 19.56 4.47
N GLU A 43 21.34 19.65 5.69
CA GLU A 43 22.78 19.82 5.97
C GLU A 43 23.62 18.52 5.83
N GLY A 44 22.99 17.36 5.57
CA GLY A 44 23.69 16.12 5.26
C GLY A 44 23.99 16.00 3.76
N ALA A 45 25.25 16.22 3.36
CA ALA A 45 25.67 15.91 1.99
C ALA A 45 25.56 14.40 1.76
N LEU A 46 24.66 13.96 0.88
CA LEU A 46 24.72 12.62 0.32
C LEU A 46 26.06 12.46 -0.40
N THR A 47 26.95 11.67 0.18
CA THR A 47 28.06 11.10 -0.57
C THR A 47 27.50 9.97 -1.42
N LEU A 48 26.98 10.34 -2.60
CA LEU A 48 26.62 9.38 -3.62
C LEU A 48 27.92 8.81 -4.19
N ASP A 49 28.06 7.49 -4.13
CA ASP A 49 29.14 6.81 -4.85
C ASP A 49 28.72 6.77 -6.33
N GLU A 50 29.07 7.83 -7.08
CA GLU A 50 28.59 8.11 -8.45
C GLU A 50 28.90 6.99 -9.46
N LYS A 51 29.72 6.00 -9.10
CA LYS A 51 30.25 4.99 -10.00
C LYS A 51 29.48 3.67 -10.03
N THR A 52 28.56 3.39 -9.11
CA THR A 52 27.98 2.03 -8.98
C THR A 52 26.47 1.94 -8.91
N ASP A 53 25.75 2.98 -8.48
CA ASP A 53 24.30 2.89 -8.28
C ASP A 53 23.55 3.79 -9.26
N SER A 54 22.49 3.26 -9.90
CA SER A 54 21.51 4.09 -10.60
C SER A 54 20.66 4.79 -9.54
N VAL A 55 20.60 6.12 -9.61
CA VAL A 55 19.92 6.95 -8.60
C VAL A 55 18.70 7.62 -9.21
N ASP A 56 17.52 7.21 -8.72
CA ASP A 56 16.26 7.90 -9.00
C ASP A 56 16.03 8.95 -7.93
N VAL A 57 15.88 10.21 -8.32
CA VAL A 57 15.68 11.32 -7.39
C VAL A 57 14.30 11.91 -7.59
N LEU A 58 13.54 12.01 -6.49
CA LEU A 58 12.22 12.65 -6.46
C LEU A 58 12.26 13.84 -5.51
N ASP A 59 11.93 15.03 -6.03
CA ASP A 59 11.76 16.22 -5.21
C ASP A 59 10.33 16.27 -4.66
N LEU A 60 10.21 16.18 -3.33
CA LEU A 60 8.95 16.17 -2.60
C LEU A 60 8.65 17.51 -1.94
N LYS A 61 9.28 18.61 -2.38
CA LYS A 61 8.98 19.95 -1.86
C LYS A 61 7.47 20.24 -1.88
N GLY A 62 6.93 20.60 -0.72
CA GLY A 62 5.49 20.86 -0.54
C GLY A 62 4.66 19.63 -0.20
N ASN A 63 5.27 18.43 -0.19
CA ASN A 63 4.62 17.19 0.21
C ASN A 63 5.05 16.77 1.62
N LEU A 64 4.18 15.97 2.24
CA LEU A 64 4.41 15.31 3.51
C LEU A 64 4.73 13.83 3.22
N LEU A 65 5.87 13.34 3.70
CA LEU A 65 6.23 11.93 3.64
C LEU A 65 5.83 11.27 4.97
N ILE A 66 4.92 10.29 4.87
CA ILE A 66 4.43 9.49 6.00
C ILE A 66 4.56 8.00 5.69
N PRO A 67 4.59 7.13 6.71
CA PRO A 67 4.38 5.71 6.49
C PRO A 67 3.05 5.46 5.79
N GLY A 68 3.03 4.54 4.83
CA GLY A 68 1.77 4.11 4.21
C GLY A 68 0.84 3.48 5.24
N PHE A 69 -0.47 3.66 5.05
CA PHE A 69 -1.47 3.17 6.00
C PHE A 69 -1.53 1.64 6.00
N THR A 70 -1.96 1.09 7.14
CA THR A 70 -2.24 -0.34 7.33
C THR A 70 -3.71 -0.50 7.69
N ASP A 71 -4.48 -1.12 6.80
CA ASP A 71 -5.83 -1.58 7.11
C ASP A 71 -5.73 -2.93 7.84
N ARG A 72 -6.19 -2.99 9.08
CA ARG A 72 -6.04 -4.20 9.91
C ARG A 72 -7.17 -5.19 9.78
N HIS A 73 -8.22 -4.86 9.03
CA HIS A 73 -9.35 -5.76 8.87
C HIS A 73 -10.15 -5.36 7.63
N THR A 74 -10.02 -6.16 6.57
CA THR A 74 -10.83 -6.00 5.37
C THR A 74 -11.38 -7.34 4.89
N HIS A 75 -12.37 -7.27 4.02
CA HIS A 75 -12.96 -8.41 3.32
C HIS A 75 -12.98 -8.08 1.82
N VAL A 76 -11.90 -8.40 1.09
CA VAL A 76 -11.83 -8.05 -0.34
C VAL A 76 -12.87 -8.81 -1.18
N ALA A 77 -13.35 -9.95 -0.70
CA ALA A 77 -14.46 -10.69 -1.30
C ALA A 77 -15.77 -9.87 -1.34
N GLN A 78 -15.95 -8.92 -0.44
CA GLN A 78 -17.17 -8.11 -0.33
C GLN A 78 -17.07 -6.76 -1.05
N GLN A 79 -15.96 -6.47 -1.74
CA GLN A 79 -15.70 -5.17 -2.35
C GLN A 79 -16.83 -4.70 -3.29
N MET A 80 -17.38 -5.61 -4.10
CA MET A 80 -18.47 -5.30 -5.03
C MET A 80 -19.84 -5.10 -4.35
N LEU A 81 -19.94 -5.28 -3.03
CA LEU A 81 -21.13 -4.95 -2.24
C LEU A 81 -21.12 -3.53 -1.68
N HIS A 82 -20.07 -2.73 -1.93
CA HIS A 82 -20.00 -1.34 -1.47
C HIS A 82 -21.27 -0.56 -1.84
N GLY A 83 -21.91 0.03 -0.82
CA GLY A 83 -23.17 0.76 -0.95
C GLY A 83 -24.45 -0.08 -1.02
N ARG A 84 -24.36 -1.41 -1.21
CA ARG A 84 -25.53 -2.30 -1.30
C ARG A 84 -26.10 -2.70 0.06
N THR A 85 -25.24 -2.72 1.09
CA THR A 85 -25.54 -3.18 2.45
C THR A 85 -25.96 -2.05 3.39
N SER A 86 -25.74 -0.79 2.98
CA SER A 86 -26.28 0.38 3.66
C SER A 86 -27.81 0.31 3.73
N GLU A 87 -28.38 0.71 4.86
CA GLU A 87 -29.84 0.73 5.10
C GLU A 87 -30.55 -0.64 5.04
N GLN A 88 -29.81 -1.75 5.15
CA GLN A 88 -30.43 -3.08 5.17
C GLN A 88 -30.92 -3.46 6.57
N TYR A 89 -32.08 -4.14 6.61
CA TYR A 89 -32.59 -4.73 7.85
C TYR A 89 -31.59 -5.74 8.46
N PRO A 90 -31.67 -6.01 9.78
CA PRO A 90 -30.79 -6.94 10.47
C PRO A 90 -30.63 -8.32 9.82
N MET A 91 -29.61 -9.05 10.25
CA MET A 91 -29.17 -10.31 9.64
C MET A 91 -28.71 -10.15 8.19
N VAL A 92 -28.13 -8.99 7.86
CA VAL A 92 -27.57 -8.68 6.53
C VAL A 92 -26.53 -9.73 6.10
N TRP A 93 -25.73 -10.24 7.05
CA TRP A 93 -24.74 -11.28 6.77
C TRP A 93 -25.37 -12.54 6.17
N ARG A 94 -26.49 -13.02 6.71
CA ARG A 94 -27.16 -14.23 6.24
C ARG A 94 -27.97 -13.98 4.97
N ARG A 95 -28.52 -12.77 4.84
CA ARG A 95 -29.45 -12.41 3.76
C ARG A 95 -28.74 -11.92 2.51
N ILE A 96 -27.53 -11.36 2.63
CA ILE A 96 -26.81 -10.70 1.54
C ILE A 96 -25.35 -11.16 1.49
N LEU A 97 -24.57 -11.00 2.57
CA LEU A 97 -23.12 -11.22 2.50
C LEU A 97 -22.75 -12.68 2.16
N VAL A 98 -23.23 -13.64 2.95
CA VAL A 98 -22.95 -15.07 2.74
C VAL A 98 -23.48 -15.57 1.39
N PRO A 99 -24.73 -15.27 0.99
CA PRO A 99 -25.21 -15.63 -0.35
C PRO A 99 -24.38 -15.03 -1.48
N PHE A 100 -23.93 -13.78 -1.33
CA PHE A 100 -23.08 -13.12 -2.32
C PHE A 100 -21.72 -13.82 -2.43
N GLU A 101 -21.02 -13.98 -1.31
CA GLU A 101 -19.72 -14.66 -1.28
C GLU A 101 -19.81 -16.08 -1.84
N SER A 102 -20.88 -16.82 -1.48
CA SER A 102 -21.08 -18.19 -1.96
C SER A 102 -21.31 -18.30 -3.47
N ALA A 103 -21.66 -17.19 -4.13
CA ALA A 103 -21.91 -17.13 -5.57
C ALA A 103 -20.69 -16.66 -6.36
N LEU A 104 -19.60 -16.24 -5.70
CA LEU A 104 -18.40 -15.77 -6.39
C LEU A 104 -17.66 -16.94 -7.04
N GLU A 105 -17.33 -16.76 -8.31
CA GLU A 105 -16.41 -17.63 -9.04
C GLU A 105 -14.95 -17.15 -8.87
N PRO A 106 -13.94 -17.97 -9.17
CA PRO A 106 -12.54 -17.56 -9.09
C PRO A 106 -12.24 -16.25 -9.85
N GLU A 107 -12.82 -16.07 -11.03
CA GLU A 107 -12.67 -14.88 -11.85
C GLU A 107 -13.25 -13.63 -11.16
N ASP A 108 -14.40 -13.76 -10.50
CA ASP A 108 -14.99 -12.66 -9.73
C ASP A 108 -14.08 -12.24 -8.57
N MET A 109 -13.45 -13.21 -7.91
CA MET A 109 -12.51 -12.93 -6.82
C MET A 109 -11.26 -12.20 -7.29
N CYS A 110 -10.74 -12.52 -8.48
CA CYS A 110 -9.66 -11.73 -9.10
C CYS A 110 -10.08 -10.27 -9.31
N VAL A 111 -11.27 -10.04 -9.85
CA VAL A 111 -11.80 -8.68 -10.10
C VAL A 111 -12.04 -7.94 -8.79
N SER A 112 -12.66 -8.59 -7.81
CA SER A 112 -12.98 -8.02 -6.50
C SER A 112 -11.70 -7.58 -5.77
N ALA A 113 -10.71 -8.47 -5.70
CA ALA A 113 -9.41 -8.16 -5.09
C ALA A 113 -8.68 -7.05 -5.84
N SER A 114 -8.69 -7.06 -7.18
CA SER A 114 -8.03 -6.02 -7.99
C SER A 114 -8.65 -4.64 -7.73
N LEU A 115 -9.98 -4.58 -7.64
CA LEU A 115 -10.69 -3.35 -7.33
C LEU A 115 -10.36 -2.85 -5.92
N ALA A 116 -10.40 -3.73 -4.92
CA ALA A 116 -10.08 -3.39 -3.54
C ALA A 116 -8.64 -2.85 -3.40
N ILE A 117 -7.68 -3.52 -4.03
CA ILE A 117 -6.27 -3.13 -3.98
C ILE A 117 -6.03 -1.80 -4.70
N ALA A 118 -6.66 -1.57 -5.85
CA ALA A 118 -6.56 -0.30 -6.56
C ALA A 118 -7.10 0.87 -5.72
N GLU A 119 -8.23 0.68 -5.03
CA GLU A 119 -8.79 1.67 -4.11
C GLU A 119 -7.85 1.93 -2.92
N MET A 120 -7.36 0.86 -2.28
CA MET A 120 -6.43 0.95 -1.15
C MET A 120 -5.14 1.73 -1.50
N LEU A 121 -4.48 1.37 -2.60
CA LEU A 121 -3.26 2.05 -3.03
C LEU A 121 -3.51 3.53 -3.34
N SER A 122 -4.65 3.84 -3.97
CA SER A 122 -5.03 5.23 -4.27
C SER A 122 -5.31 6.05 -3.01
N ALA A 123 -5.75 5.41 -1.93
CA ALA A 123 -5.96 6.01 -0.62
C ALA A 123 -4.70 6.04 0.28
N GLY A 124 -3.55 5.54 -0.20
CA GLY A 124 -2.30 5.50 0.55
C GLY A 124 -2.17 4.31 1.51
N ILE A 125 -3.05 3.31 1.41
CA ILE A 125 -2.93 2.04 2.14
C ILE A 125 -1.92 1.17 1.40
N THR A 126 -0.87 0.75 2.12
CA THR A 126 0.23 -0.06 1.56
C THR A 126 0.29 -1.47 2.15
N HIS A 127 -0.57 -1.73 3.14
CA HIS A 127 -0.74 -3.04 3.73
C HIS A 127 -2.19 -3.24 4.18
N PHE A 128 -2.74 -4.43 3.97
CA PHE A 128 -4.01 -4.83 4.55
C PHE A 128 -3.97 -6.22 5.18
N ALA A 129 -4.89 -6.50 6.10
CA ALA A 129 -5.13 -7.85 6.61
C ALA A 129 -6.50 -8.35 6.13
N ASP A 130 -6.50 -9.40 5.31
CA ASP A 130 -7.74 -9.96 4.78
C ASP A 130 -8.36 -10.93 5.77
N SER A 131 -9.69 -10.86 5.89
CA SER A 131 -10.44 -11.66 6.86
C SER A 131 -11.03 -12.94 6.26
N GLY A 132 -10.55 -13.33 5.08
CA GLY A 132 -10.88 -14.56 4.40
C GLY A 132 -12.14 -14.46 3.55
N GLY A 133 -12.36 -15.54 2.79
CA GLY A 133 -13.45 -15.67 1.84
C GLY A 133 -13.24 -16.88 0.93
N PRO A 134 -14.09 -17.04 -0.09
CA PRO A 134 -13.87 -18.04 -1.14
C PRO A 134 -12.65 -17.68 -2.01
N HIS A 135 -12.05 -18.69 -2.65
CA HIS A 135 -11.01 -18.50 -3.69
C HIS A 135 -9.84 -17.59 -3.29
N MET A 136 -9.27 -17.80 -2.09
CA MET A 136 -8.18 -16.96 -1.57
C MET A 136 -6.86 -17.08 -2.35
N GLU A 137 -6.68 -18.13 -3.16
CA GLU A 137 -5.51 -18.24 -4.05
C GLU A 137 -5.51 -17.14 -5.11
N GLN A 138 -6.69 -16.76 -5.61
CA GLN A 138 -6.89 -15.68 -6.56
C GLN A 138 -6.57 -14.34 -5.91
N VAL A 139 -7.02 -14.13 -4.67
CA VAL A 139 -6.65 -12.95 -3.88
C VAL A 139 -5.13 -12.86 -3.72
N ALA A 140 -4.47 -13.94 -3.31
CA ALA A 140 -3.02 -13.99 -3.14
C ALA A 140 -2.26 -13.68 -4.44
N SER A 141 -2.73 -14.22 -5.58
CA SER A 141 -2.14 -13.95 -6.89
C SER A 141 -2.25 -12.47 -7.27
N VAL A 142 -3.40 -11.83 -7.02
CA VAL A 142 -3.57 -10.40 -7.28
C VAL A 142 -2.68 -9.57 -6.34
N VAL A 143 -2.61 -9.91 -5.05
CA VAL A 143 -1.70 -9.27 -4.09
C VAL A 143 -0.26 -9.30 -4.60
N GLU A 144 0.24 -10.48 -4.97
CA GLU A 144 1.61 -10.66 -5.47
C GLU A 144 1.87 -9.81 -6.73
N SER A 145 0.95 -9.82 -7.70
CA SER A 145 1.09 -9.04 -8.93
C SER A 145 1.04 -7.52 -8.72
N SER A 146 0.34 -7.05 -7.69
CA SER A 146 0.14 -5.62 -7.41
C SER A 146 1.29 -4.98 -6.62
N GLY A 147 2.08 -5.79 -5.91
CA GLY A 147 3.14 -5.33 -5.00
C GLY A 147 2.65 -4.72 -3.69
N ILE A 148 1.35 -4.74 -3.39
CA ILE A 148 0.84 -4.40 -2.05
C ILE A 148 1.23 -5.48 -1.03
N ARG A 149 1.30 -5.14 0.25
CA ARG A 149 1.50 -6.12 1.34
C ARG A 149 0.16 -6.63 1.86
N ALA A 150 0.04 -7.93 2.08
CA ALA A 150 -1.13 -8.52 2.74
C ALA A 150 -0.74 -9.57 3.78
N THR A 151 -1.60 -9.79 4.77
CA THR A 151 -1.51 -10.87 5.77
C THR A 151 -2.85 -11.52 6.01
#